data_AF-A0A9P6D9N9-F1
#
_entry.id   AF-A0A9P6D9N9-F1
#
_cell.length_a   1.000
_cell.length_b   1.000
_cell.length_c   1.000
_cell.angle_alpha   90.00
_cell.angle_beta   90.00
_cell.angle_gamma   90.00
#
_symmetry.space_group_name_H-M   'P 1'
#
loop_
_entity.id
_entity.type
_entity.pdbx_description
1 polymer ?
#
loop_
_entity_poly.entity_id
_entity_poly.type
_entity_poly.pdbx_seq_one_letter_code
_entity_poly.pdbx_strand_id
1 'polypeptide(L)'
;VMGATGSGKTSFINIASGSSLRVGPGLMSCTDTVQTSAPFILEGRTVILVDTPGFDDTTKTDTDVLTMIAASLSSMYLNGVKLSGAIYIHRISDFRMGGTSTSNFKMFRGLCGDTALQNVVIVTNMWSEVPFDVGEAREEQLKSRDIFFKPALDKGAQIWRHDNTSTSARAIIHGIVFKDPLALCIQRELVDEQKDIAETAAGAELVRGLREQAMRHQAERRRLQDELSEGFLPLF
;
A
#
# COMPACT_ATOMS: atom_id res chain seq x y z
N VAL A 1 0.82 -1.81 8.42
CA VAL A 1 0.80 -2.62 7.18
C VAL A 1 -0.12 -1.92 6.20
N MET A 2 0.32 -1.63 4.99
CA MET A 2 -0.40 -0.85 3.98
C MET A 2 -0.47 -1.61 2.65
N GLY A 3 -1.35 -1.17 1.74
CA GLY A 3 -1.59 -1.84 0.46
C GLY A 3 -3.06 -1.75 0.04
N ALA A 4 -3.36 -2.13 -1.20
CA ALA A 4 -4.71 -2.05 -1.76
C ALA A 4 -5.73 -2.90 -0.98
N THR A 5 -7.01 -2.60 -1.11
CA THR A 5 -8.11 -3.42 -0.60
C THR A 5 -8.02 -4.82 -1.20
N GLY A 6 -8.23 -5.85 -0.37
CA GLY A 6 -8.10 -7.25 -0.79
C GLY A 6 -6.65 -7.76 -0.99
N SER A 7 -5.62 -6.96 -0.70
CA SER A 7 -4.21 -7.41 -0.82
C SER A 7 -3.76 -8.42 0.24
N GLY A 8 -4.54 -8.65 1.30
CA GLY A 8 -4.23 -9.61 2.36
C GLY A 8 -3.59 -9.02 3.63
N LYS A 9 -3.70 -7.70 3.86
CA LYS A 9 -3.17 -7.01 5.06
C LYS A 9 -3.63 -7.61 6.39
N THR A 10 -4.94 -7.66 6.61
CA THR A 10 -5.52 -8.20 7.85
C THR A 10 -5.18 -9.67 8.03
N SER A 11 -5.22 -10.46 6.95
CA SER A 11 -4.84 -11.88 6.96
C SER A 11 -3.38 -12.07 7.36
N PHE A 12 -2.46 -11.29 6.78
CA PHE A 12 -1.04 -11.30 7.14
C PHE A 12 -0.83 -10.98 8.61
N ILE A 13 -1.52 -9.97 9.14
CA ILE A 13 -1.44 -9.57 10.56
C ILE A 13 -1.93 -10.70 11.46
N ASN A 14 -3.10 -11.28 11.17
CA ASN A 14 -3.66 -12.39 11.94
C ASN A 14 -2.73 -13.61 11.93
N ILE A 15 -2.15 -13.96 10.78
CA ILE A 15 -1.19 -15.08 10.63
C ILE A 15 0.11 -14.84 11.44
N ALA A 16 0.61 -13.60 11.44
CA ALA A 16 1.82 -13.23 12.15
C ALA A 16 1.62 -13.23 13.68
N SER A 17 0.56 -12.56 14.14
CA SER A 17 0.34 -12.28 15.56
C SER A 17 -0.50 -13.33 16.27
N GLY A 18 -1.24 -14.17 15.55
CA GLY A 18 -2.30 -15.02 16.10
C GLY A 18 -3.54 -14.23 16.56
N SER A 19 -3.74 -13.02 16.04
CA SER A 19 -4.94 -12.22 16.36
C SER A 19 -6.14 -12.67 15.51
N SER A 20 -7.33 -12.24 15.91
CA SER A 20 -8.58 -12.46 15.19
C SER A 20 -9.19 -11.13 14.74
N LEU A 21 -8.39 -10.27 14.10
CA LEU A 21 -8.90 -9.06 13.46
C LEU A 21 -9.91 -9.46 12.37
N ARG A 22 -10.97 -8.67 12.21
CA ARG A 22 -12.07 -8.99 11.31
C ARG A 22 -11.58 -8.98 9.86
N VAL A 23 -11.49 -10.17 9.24
CA VAL A 23 -11.26 -10.31 7.81
C VAL A 23 -12.62 -10.30 7.10
N GLY A 24 -12.79 -9.42 6.12
CA GLY A 24 -13.99 -9.38 5.29
C GLY A 24 -14.03 -10.51 4.28
N PRO A 25 -15.12 -11.31 4.19
CA PRO A 25 -15.21 -12.42 3.24
C PRO A 25 -15.59 -11.99 1.81
N GLY A 26 -15.39 -10.73 1.39
CA GLY A 26 -15.87 -10.24 0.09
C GLY A 26 -15.16 -9.00 -0.47
N LEU A 27 -15.69 -8.49 -1.59
CA LEU A 27 -15.21 -7.29 -2.28
C LEU A 27 -15.36 -5.98 -1.47
N MET A 28 -16.14 -6.01 -0.38
CA MET A 28 -16.31 -4.86 0.51
C MET A 28 -15.26 -4.91 1.63
N SER A 29 -14.48 -3.84 1.72
CA SER A 29 -13.52 -3.61 2.81
C SER A 29 -14.22 -3.65 4.17
N CYS A 30 -13.71 -4.46 5.09
CA CYS A 30 -14.26 -4.60 6.45
C CYS A 30 -13.48 -3.80 7.51
N THR A 31 -12.38 -3.17 7.12
CA THR A 31 -11.60 -2.26 7.98
C THR A 31 -12.08 -0.83 7.75
N ASP A 32 -13.06 -0.40 8.53
CA ASP A 32 -13.54 0.98 8.53
C ASP A 32 -12.62 1.95 9.28
N THR A 33 -11.67 1.41 10.07
CA THR A 33 -10.75 2.16 10.93
C THR A 33 -9.37 1.51 10.95
N VAL A 34 -8.36 2.28 11.38
CA VAL A 34 -7.03 1.76 11.72
C VAL A 34 -7.14 0.90 12.98
N GLN A 35 -6.63 -0.33 12.92
CA GLN A 35 -6.70 -1.31 14.01
C GLN A 35 -5.31 -1.77 14.41
N THR A 36 -5.16 -2.32 15.63
CA THR A 36 -3.90 -2.89 16.10
C THR A 36 -4.09 -4.37 16.44
N SER A 37 -3.07 -5.18 16.13
CA SER A 37 -3.02 -6.56 16.60
C SER A 37 -2.88 -6.61 18.12
N ALA A 38 -3.23 -7.74 18.72
CA ALA A 38 -2.73 -8.05 20.05
C ALA A 38 -1.19 -8.01 20.04
N PRO A 39 -0.53 -7.51 21.10
CA PRO A 39 0.91 -7.61 21.22
C PRO A 39 1.34 -9.08 21.20
N PHE A 40 2.41 -9.39 20.48
CA PHE A 40 3.00 -10.73 20.44
C PHE A 40 4.52 -10.65 20.52
N ILE A 41 5.15 -11.73 20.98
CA ILE A 41 6.60 -11.80 21.10
C ILE A 41 7.19 -12.38 19.81
N LEU A 42 8.17 -11.67 19.25
CA LEU A 42 9.02 -12.15 18.18
C LEU A 42 10.47 -11.97 18.62
N GLU A 43 11.17 -13.08 18.86
CA GLU A 43 12.59 -13.10 19.25
C GLU A 43 12.95 -12.14 20.41
N GLY A 44 12.12 -12.16 21.46
CA GLY A 44 12.32 -11.35 22.65
C GLY A 44 11.86 -9.88 22.52
N ARG A 45 11.34 -9.45 21.37
CA ARG A 45 10.70 -8.13 21.20
C ARG A 45 9.18 -8.24 21.22
N THR A 46 8.53 -7.32 21.91
CA THR A 46 7.08 -7.12 21.81
C THR A 46 6.76 -6.40 20.51
N VAL A 47 5.95 -7.01 19.67
CA VAL A 47 5.53 -6.49 18.37
C VAL A 47 4.04 -6.20 18.40
N ILE A 48 3.67 -5.04 17.86
CA ILE A 48 2.29 -4.64 17.57
C ILE A 48 2.24 -4.29 16.09
N LEU A 49 1.32 -4.90 15.35
CA LEU A 49 1.08 -4.57 13.96
C LEU A 49 -0.12 -3.64 13.85
N VAL A 50 0.03 -2.57 13.08
CA VAL A 50 -1.05 -1.64 12.76
C VAL A 50 -1.66 -2.06 11.43
N ASP A 51 -2.92 -2.47 11.42
CA ASP A 51 -3.72 -2.69 10.22
C ASP A 51 -4.31 -1.38 9.74
N THR A 52 -4.21 -1.10 8.44
CA THR A 52 -4.75 0.13 7.85
C THR A 52 -5.86 -0.22 6.87
N PRO A 53 -6.85 0.68 6.68
CA PRO A 53 -7.73 0.60 5.53
C PRO A 53 -6.94 0.47 4.23
N GLY A 54 -7.53 -0.24 3.25
CA GLY A 54 -6.91 -0.41 1.94
C GLY A 54 -7.15 0.79 1.05
N PHE A 55 -6.16 1.13 0.23
CA PHE A 55 -6.38 1.99 -0.94
C PHE A 55 -7.21 1.25 -1.99
N ASP A 56 -7.85 1.93 -2.94
CA ASP A 56 -8.81 1.33 -3.90
C ASP A 56 -10.02 0.68 -3.20
N ASP A 57 -10.53 1.30 -2.13
CA ASP A 57 -11.73 0.85 -1.43
C ASP A 57 -12.99 1.21 -2.23
N THR A 58 -13.96 0.30 -2.31
CA THR A 58 -15.25 0.56 -2.97
C THR A 58 -16.16 1.49 -2.16
N THR A 59 -15.88 1.65 -0.87
CA THR A 59 -16.71 2.39 0.11
C THR A 59 -16.08 3.70 0.56
N LYS A 60 -14.75 3.86 0.40
CA LYS A 60 -13.99 5.03 0.86
C LYS A 60 -13.12 5.56 -0.25
N THR A 61 -12.95 6.89 -0.29
CA THR A 61 -12.01 7.48 -1.25
C THR A 61 -10.58 7.28 -0.76
N ASP A 62 -9.61 7.25 -1.67
CA ASP A 62 -8.19 7.20 -1.29
C ASP A 62 -7.78 8.40 -0.42
N THR A 63 -8.45 9.54 -0.55
CA THR A 63 -8.27 10.72 0.31
C THR A 63 -8.69 10.44 1.75
N ASP A 64 -9.83 9.77 1.95
CA ASP A 64 -10.29 9.37 3.28
C ASP A 64 -9.33 8.35 3.90
N VAL A 65 -8.87 7.38 3.10
CA VAL A 65 -7.89 6.38 3.52
C VAL A 65 -6.58 7.03 3.95
N LEU A 66 -6.04 7.94 3.14
CA LEU A 66 -4.84 8.69 3.46
C LEU A 66 -5.03 9.50 4.75
N THR A 67 -6.19 10.16 4.91
CA THR A 67 -6.50 10.97 6.10
C THR A 67 -6.53 10.14 7.38
N MET A 68 -7.16 8.96 7.34
CA MET A 68 -7.19 8.04 8.49
C MET A 68 -5.80 7.53 8.86
N ILE A 69 -4.99 7.17 7.87
CA ILE A 69 -3.61 6.72 8.08
C ILE A 69 -2.78 7.87 8.68
N ALA A 70 -2.86 9.06 8.09
CA ALA A 70 -2.18 10.26 8.55
C ALA A 70 -2.52 10.59 10.00
N ALA A 71 -3.81 10.64 10.34
CA ALA A 71 -4.26 10.94 11.71
C ALA A 71 -3.71 9.93 12.73
N SER A 72 -3.72 8.64 12.39
CA SER A 72 -3.19 7.59 13.27
C SER A 72 -1.67 7.71 13.45
N LEU A 73 -0.93 7.91 12.36
CA LEU A 73 0.53 8.06 12.41
C LEU A 73 0.97 9.32 13.15
N SER A 74 0.28 10.44 12.96
CA SER A 74 0.56 11.70 13.67
C SER A 74 0.26 11.57 15.16
N SER A 75 -0.84 10.91 15.54
CA SER A 75 -1.15 10.63 16.94
C SER A 75 -0.04 9.78 17.60
N MET A 76 0.43 8.73 16.93
CA MET A 76 1.55 7.92 17.43
C MET A 76 2.82 8.76 17.62
N TYR A 77 3.16 9.58 16.64
CA TYR A 77 4.35 10.43 16.67
C TYR A 77 4.33 11.46 17.81
N LEU A 78 3.19 12.13 18.01
CA LEU A 78 2.97 13.08 19.10
C LEU A 78 3.11 12.42 20.49
N ASN A 79 2.78 11.13 20.60
CA ASN A 79 2.97 10.34 21.82
C ASN A 79 4.39 9.74 21.93
N GLY A 80 5.33 10.17 21.10
CA GLY A 80 6.72 9.70 21.13
C GLY A 80 6.93 8.29 20.55
N VAL A 81 5.92 7.70 19.90
CA VAL A 81 6.01 6.37 19.29
C VAL A 81 6.56 6.50 17.87
N LYS A 82 7.74 5.94 17.64
CA LYS A 82 8.36 5.78 16.31
C LYS A 82 8.15 4.37 15.77
N LEU A 83 8.11 4.23 14.45
CA LEU A 83 7.89 2.94 13.80
C LEU A 83 9.22 2.25 13.48
N SER A 84 9.35 0.98 13.87
CA SER A 84 10.49 0.14 13.48
C SER A 84 10.51 -0.12 11.96
N GLY A 85 9.35 -0.13 11.31
CA GLY A 85 9.26 -0.22 9.86
C GLY A 85 7.83 -0.23 9.33
N ALA A 86 7.73 -0.28 8.01
CA ALA A 86 6.46 -0.34 7.29
C ALA A 86 6.46 -1.52 6.31
N ILE A 87 5.28 -2.12 6.13
CA ILE A 87 5.07 -3.24 5.21
C ILE A 87 4.07 -2.79 4.15
N TYR A 88 4.43 -2.93 2.88
CA TYR A 88 3.53 -2.71 1.75
C TYR A 88 3.20 -4.04 1.08
N ILE A 89 1.94 -4.46 1.06
CA ILE A 89 1.52 -5.73 0.46
C ILE A 89 0.97 -5.51 -0.95
N HIS A 90 1.49 -6.29 -1.89
CA HIS A 90 1.08 -6.34 -3.29
C HIS A 90 0.70 -7.77 -3.70
N ARG A 91 -0.35 -7.93 -4.50
CA ARG A 91 -0.77 -9.24 -5.01
C ARG A 91 -0.01 -9.54 -6.30
N ILE A 92 0.72 -10.66 -6.35
CA ILE A 92 1.41 -11.07 -7.57
C ILE A 92 0.43 -11.53 -8.66
N SER A 93 -0.80 -11.88 -8.27
CA SER A 93 -1.87 -12.31 -9.18
C SER A 93 -2.48 -11.18 -10.00
N ASP A 94 -2.27 -9.91 -9.62
CA ASP A 94 -2.76 -8.76 -10.38
C ASP A 94 -2.14 -8.74 -11.80
N PHE A 95 -2.99 -8.97 -12.81
CA PHE A 95 -2.56 -9.11 -14.21
C PHE A 95 -1.92 -7.84 -14.80
N ARG A 96 -2.20 -6.68 -14.20
CA ARG A 96 -1.60 -5.39 -14.55
C ARG A 96 -1.36 -4.61 -13.27
N MET A 97 -0.14 -4.10 -13.10
CA MET A 97 0.05 -2.88 -12.33
C MET A 97 -0.64 -1.75 -13.12
N GLY A 98 -1.95 -1.60 -12.91
CA GLY A 98 -2.72 -0.50 -13.47
C GLY A 98 -2.20 0.84 -12.96
N GLY A 99 -2.60 1.93 -13.63
CA GLY A 99 -2.19 3.28 -13.21
C GLY A 99 -2.51 3.56 -11.73
N THR A 100 -3.61 3.01 -11.22
CA THR A 100 -4.02 3.17 -9.81
C THR A 100 -3.09 2.44 -8.84
N SER A 101 -2.70 1.18 -9.12
CA SER A 101 -1.74 0.44 -8.27
C SER A 101 -0.37 1.12 -8.21
N THR A 102 0.08 1.69 -9.34
CA THR A 102 1.30 2.49 -9.41
C THR A 102 1.18 3.78 -8.59
N SER A 103 0.03 4.47 -8.67
CA SER A 103 -0.27 5.66 -7.87
C SER A 103 -0.25 5.36 -6.37
N ASN A 104 -0.85 4.25 -5.96
CA ASN A 104 -0.93 3.84 -4.55
C ASN A 104 0.45 3.53 -3.96
N PHE A 105 1.33 2.88 -4.74
CA PHE A 105 2.70 2.68 -4.29
C PHE A 105 3.50 3.99 -4.20
N LYS A 106 3.32 4.92 -5.16
CA LYS A 106 3.98 6.24 -5.09
C LYS A 106 3.53 7.04 -3.88
N MET A 107 2.22 7.04 -3.57
CA MET A 107 1.69 7.63 -2.34
C MET A 107 2.27 6.96 -1.09
N PHE A 108 2.35 5.63 -1.03
CA PHE A 108 3.03 4.91 0.06
C PHE A 108 4.50 5.32 0.22
N ARG A 109 5.21 5.50 -0.89
CA ARG A 109 6.61 5.98 -0.87
C ARG A 109 6.69 7.42 -0.34
N GLY A 110 5.75 8.28 -0.73
CA GLY A 110 5.61 9.64 -0.20
C GLY A 110 5.30 9.67 1.30
N LEU A 111 4.43 8.77 1.78
CA LEU A 111 4.13 8.58 3.20
C LEU A 111 5.41 8.27 4.00
N CYS A 112 6.20 7.31 3.51
CA CYS A 112 7.42 6.87 4.18
C CYS A 112 8.55 7.90 4.09
N GLY A 113 8.79 8.46 2.91
CA GLY A 113 9.97 9.24 2.57
C GLY A 113 11.24 8.40 2.40
N ASP A 114 12.16 8.90 1.58
CA ASP A 114 13.38 8.20 1.17
C ASP A 114 14.19 7.62 2.35
N THR A 115 14.35 8.37 3.44
CA THR A 115 15.13 7.94 4.61
C THR A 115 14.54 6.72 5.31
N ALA A 116 13.21 6.59 5.32
CA ALA A 116 12.54 5.47 5.99
C ALA A 116 12.41 4.24 5.10
N LEU A 117 12.74 4.32 3.81
CA LEU A 117 12.62 3.19 2.88
C LEU A 117 13.55 2.03 3.24
N GLN A 118 14.69 2.29 3.89
CA GLN A 118 15.51 1.23 4.47
C GLN A 118 14.78 0.39 5.54
N ASN A 119 13.70 0.90 6.14
CA ASN A 119 12.84 0.18 7.09
C ASN A 119 11.54 -0.34 6.43
N VAL A 120 11.48 -0.38 5.10
CA VAL A 120 10.32 -0.88 4.35
C VAL A 120 10.57 -2.29 3.83
N VAL A 121 9.56 -3.15 4.00
CA VAL A 121 9.47 -4.43 3.29
C VAL A 121 8.25 -4.42 2.39
N ILE A 122 8.48 -4.59 1.09
CA ILE A 122 7.47 -4.85 0.08
C ILE A 122 7.21 -6.35 0.09
N VAL A 123 5.96 -6.75 0.28
CA VAL A 123 5.56 -8.14 0.37
C VAL A 123 4.71 -8.50 -0.84
N THR A 124 5.12 -9.53 -1.58
CA THR A 124 4.31 -10.13 -2.65
C THR A 124 3.54 -11.32 -2.09
N ASN A 125 2.22 -11.33 -2.25
CA ASN A 125 1.34 -12.43 -1.82
C ASN A 125 0.53 -13.01 -3.00
N MET A 126 -0.34 -14.00 -2.73
CA MET A 126 -1.19 -14.70 -3.69
C MET A 126 -0.40 -15.48 -4.75
N TRP A 127 0.77 -15.99 -4.35
CA TRP A 127 1.63 -16.83 -5.19
C TRP A 127 0.97 -18.14 -5.63
N SER A 128 -0.06 -18.61 -4.92
CA SER A 128 -0.85 -19.79 -5.28
C SER A 128 -1.90 -19.53 -6.37
N GLU A 129 -2.16 -18.27 -6.73
CA GLU A 129 -3.20 -17.91 -7.71
C GLU A 129 -2.68 -17.82 -9.15
N VAL A 130 -1.36 -17.92 -9.33
CA VAL A 130 -0.72 -17.87 -10.66
C VAL A 130 0.34 -18.97 -10.78
N PRO A 131 0.62 -19.44 -12.00
CA PRO A 131 1.80 -20.26 -12.26
C PRO A 131 3.07 -19.57 -11.75
N PHE A 132 3.99 -20.35 -11.18
CA PHE A 132 5.18 -19.83 -10.50
C PHE A 132 6.07 -19.00 -11.42
N ASP A 133 6.27 -19.47 -12.66
CA ASP A 133 7.03 -18.80 -13.72
C ASP A 133 6.42 -17.44 -14.09
N VAL A 134 5.09 -17.37 -14.17
CA VAL A 134 4.36 -16.11 -14.40
C VAL A 134 4.55 -15.16 -13.21
N GLY A 135 4.42 -15.66 -11.98
CA GLY A 135 4.65 -14.87 -10.77
C GLY A 135 6.07 -14.33 -10.67
N GLU A 136 7.07 -15.14 -10.99
CA GLU A 136 8.48 -14.76 -10.99
C GLU A 136 8.79 -13.68 -12.04
N ALA A 137 8.29 -13.85 -13.27
CA ALA A 137 8.44 -12.85 -14.31
C ALA A 137 7.79 -11.50 -13.93
N ARG A 138 6.64 -11.53 -13.25
CA ARG A 138 5.98 -10.32 -12.72
C ARG A 138 6.80 -9.67 -11.61
N GLU A 139 7.33 -10.45 -10.68
CA GLU A 139 8.17 -9.94 -9.60
C GLU A 139 9.45 -9.28 -10.15
N GLU A 140 10.06 -9.85 -11.18
CA GLU A 140 11.24 -9.27 -11.82
C GLU A 140 10.90 -7.94 -12.51
N GLN A 141 9.74 -7.84 -13.17
CA GLN A 141 9.27 -6.57 -13.71
C GLN A 141 9.04 -5.52 -12.61
N LEU A 142 8.43 -5.91 -11.50
CA LEU A 142 8.19 -5.03 -10.34
C LEU A 142 9.50 -4.49 -9.76
N LYS A 143 10.55 -5.32 -9.71
CA LYS A 143 11.88 -4.97 -9.21
C LYS A 143 12.69 -4.08 -10.16
N SER A 144 12.50 -4.21 -11.47
CA SER A 144 13.39 -3.61 -12.48
C SER A 144 12.93 -2.27 -13.05
N ARG A 145 11.65 -1.91 -12.92
CA ARG A 145 11.11 -0.70 -13.57
C ARG A 145 10.92 0.47 -12.60
N ASP A 146 11.31 1.67 -13.03
CA ASP A 146 11.19 2.92 -12.25
C ASP A 146 9.74 3.33 -11.94
N ILE A 147 8.80 2.86 -12.76
CA ILE A 147 7.37 3.05 -12.52
C ILE A 147 6.86 2.17 -11.36
N PHE A 148 7.61 1.16 -10.92
CA PHE A 148 7.20 0.19 -9.89
C PHE A 148 8.07 0.32 -8.64
N PHE A 149 8.64 -0.80 -8.14
CA PHE A 149 9.30 -0.85 -6.85
C PHE A 149 10.78 -0.48 -6.90
N LYS A 150 11.39 -0.49 -8.09
CA LYS A 150 12.81 -0.15 -8.28
C LYS A 150 13.27 1.08 -7.48
N PRO A 151 12.57 2.24 -7.52
CA PRO A 151 13.07 3.42 -6.82
C PRO A 151 13.10 3.26 -5.29
N ALA A 152 12.23 2.40 -4.73
CA ALA A 152 12.27 2.10 -3.30
C ALA A 152 13.35 1.09 -2.96
N LEU A 153 13.55 0.08 -3.82
CA LEU A 153 14.62 -0.91 -3.67
C LEU A 153 16.00 -0.25 -3.73
N ASP A 154 16.20 0.70 -4.64
CA ASP A 154 17.42 1.51 -4.75
C ASP A 154 17.71 2.35 -3.48
N LYS A 155 16.69 2.57 -2.63
CA LYS A 155 16.77 3.31 -1.36
C LYS A 155 16.78 2.39 -0.13
N GLY A 156 16.98 1.09 -0.33
CA GLY A 156 17.15 0.11 0.75
C GLY A 156 15.87 -0.60 1.18
N ALA A 157 14.73 -0.37 0.52
CA ALA A 157 13.56 -1.22 0.74
C ALA A 157 13.87 -2.64 0.29
N GLN A 158 13.28 -3.62 0.98
CA GLN A 158 13.44 -5.02 0.64
C GLN A 158 12.16 -5.57 0.02
N ILE A 159 12.25 -6.64 -0.77
CA ILE A 159 11.09 -7.34 -1.31
C ILE A 159 11.12 -8.81 -0.91
N TRP A 160 10.01 -9.31 -0.38
CA TRP A 160 9.88 -10.65 0.18
C TRP A 160 8.59 -11.30 -0.29
N ARG A 161 8.62 -12.62 -0.52
CA ARG A 161 7.44 -13.42 -0.87
C ARG A 161 6.76 -13.92 0.40
N HIS A 162 5.44 -13.78 0.47
CA HIS A 162 4.62 -14.37 1.53
C HIS A 162 3.84 -15.56 0.96
N ASP A 163 3.94 -16.70 1.64
CA ASP A 163 3.30 -17.97 1.26
C ASP A 163 2.05 -18.30 2.10
N ASN A 164 1.47 -17.29 2.76
CA ASN A 164 0.34 -17.42 3.69
C ASN A 164 0.61 -18.32 4.92
N THR A 165 1.88 -18.53 5.28
CA THR A 165 2.26 -19.24 6.51
C THR A 165 2.72 -18.28 7.62
N SER A 166 2.57 -18.72 8.88
CA SER A 166 3.10 -17.98 10.03
C SER A 166 4.62 -17.82 9.97
N THR A 167 5.32 -18.82 9.41
CA THR A 167 6.78 -18.80 9.23
C THR A 167 7.22 -17.66 8.31
N SER A 168 6.63 -17.54 7.12
CA SER A 168 7.01 -16.45 6.20
C SER A 168 6.57 -15.08 6.73
N ALA A 169 5.39 -14.98 7.38
CA ALA A 169 4.94 -13.73 7.98
C ALA A 169 5.89 -13.23 9.06
N ARG A 170 6.36 -14.12 9.94
CA ARG A 170 7.33 -13.79 10.99
C ARG A 170 8.71 -13.47 10.43
N ALA A 171 9.16 -14.18 9.38
CA ALA A 171 10.42 -13.88 8.71
C ALA A 171 10.42 -12.47 8.07
N ILE A 172 9.29 -12.07 7.47
CA ILE A 172 9.10 -10.72 6.91
C ILE A 172 9.20 -9.66 8.02
N ILE A 173 8.53 -9.88 9.16
CA ILE A 173 8.55 -8.93 10.29
C ILE A 173 9.93 -8.86 10.92
N HIS A 174 10.62 -10.00 11.03
CA HIS A 174 11.99 -10.08 11.52
C HIS A 174 12.92 -9.13 10.74
N GLY A 175 12.72 -9.01 9.41
CA GLY A 175 13.50 -8.10 8.56
C GLY A 175 13.43 -6.61 8.91
N ILE A 176 12.47 -6.18 9.76
CA ILE A 176 12.31 -4.78 10.18
C ILE A 176 12.25 -4.58 11.70
N VAL A 177 11.90 -5.60 12.48
CA VAL A 177 11.67 -5.44 13.93
C VAL A 177 12.92 -5.01 14.70
N PHE A 178 14.12 -5.33 14.18
CA PHE A 178 15.42 -4.99 14.78
C PHE A 178 16.03 -3.68 14.28
N LYS A 179 15.41 -3.02 13.30
CA LYS A 179 15.90 -1.74 12.78
C LYS A 179 15.64 -0.62 13.77
N ASP A 180 16.48 0.42 13.69
CA ASP A 180 16.29 1.64 14.46
C ASP A 180 14.99 2.33 14.02
N PRO A 181 14.06 2.63 14.96
CA PRO A 181 12.81 3.26 14.61
C PRO A 181 12.99 4.65 13.98
N LEU A 182 12.30 4.87 12.86
CA LEU A 182 12.33 6.12 12.12
C LEU A 182 10.94 6.77 12.08
N ALA A 183 10.92 8.10 12.10
CA ALA A 183 9.73 8.85 11.76
C ALA A 183 9.53 8.80 10.24
N LEU A 184 8.31 8.51 9.81
CA LEU A 184 7.92 8.59 8.41
C LEU A 184 7.80 10.06 7.98
N CYS A 185 7.94 10.33 6.69
CA CYS A 185 7.84 11.67 6.12
C CYS A 185 6.56 12.38 6.54
N ILE A 186 5.42 11.71 6.40
CA ILE A 186 4.12 12.32 6.72
C ILE A 186 4.00 12.75 8.19
N GLN A 187 4.67 12.04 9.11
CA GLN A 187 4.64 12.40 10.54
C GLN A 187 5.33 13.73 10.78
N ARG A 188 6.51 13.94 10.16
CA ARG A 188 7.24 15.21 10.23
C ARG A 188 6.50 16.32 9.49
N GLU A 189 5.98 16.03 8.30
CA GLU A 189 5.24 17.02 7.50
C GLU A 189 4.02 17.57 8.25
N LEU A 190 3.24 16.70 8.88
CA LEU A 190 2.02 17.11 9.59
C LEU A 190 2.30 17.70 10.98
N VAL A 191 3.27 17.14 11.72
CA VAL A 191 3.49 17.50 13.13
C VAL A 191 4.60 18.55 13.29
N ASP A 192 5.74 18.37 12.64
CA ASP A 192 6.89 19.27 12.79
C ASP A 192 6.78 20.48 11.84
N GLU A 193 6.34 20.25 10.61
CA GLU A 193 6.23 21.28 9.56
C GLU A 193 4.84 21.91 9.47
N GLN A 194 3.84 21.36 10.17
CA GLN A 194 2.45 21.87 10.22
C GLN A 194 1.79 22.02 8.84
N LYS A 195 2.13 21.14 7.88
CA LYS A 195 1.51 21.09 6.55
C LYS A 195 0.08 20.56 6.62
N ASP A 196 -0.75 21.00 5.69
CA ASP A 196 -2.02 20.32 5.43
C ASP A 196 -1.78 18.97 4.73
N ILE A 197 -2.68 18.00 4.93
CA ILE A 197 -2.57 16.65 4.31
C ILE A 197 -2.38 16.73 2.79
N ALA A 198 -3.05 17.66 2.12
CA ALA A 198 -2.95 17.87 0.69
C ALA A 198 -1.56 18.37 0.23
N GLU A 199 -0.80 19.01 1.12
CA GLU A 199 0.54 19.56 0.86
C GLU A 199 1.66 18.57 1.17
N THR A 200 1.35 17.49 1.90
CA THR A 200 2.30 16.40 2.16
C THR A 200 2.76 15.73 0.88
N ALA A 201 3.95 15.11 0.89
CA ALA A 201 4.44 14.34 -0.26
C ALA A 201 3.45 13.24 -0.70
N ALA A 202 2.79 12.59 0.26
CA ALA A 202 1.76 11.60 0.00
C ALA A 202 0.49 12.20 -0.63
N GLY A 203 0.01 13.34 -0.10
CA GLY A 203 -1.16 14.04 -0.61
C GLY A 203 -0.95 14.58 -2.01
N ALA A 204 0.21 15.16 -2.29
CA ALA A 204 0.58 15.63 -3.61
C ALA A 204 0.61 14.49 -4.65
N GLU A 205 1.12 13.32 -4.27
CA GLU A 205 1.10 12.11 -5.09
C GLU A 205 -0.32 11.62 -5.37
N LEU A 206 -1.19 11.60 -4.36
CA LEU A 206 -2.59 11.24 -4.51
C LEU A 206 -3.32 12.20 -5.47
N VAL A 207 -3.15 13.51 -5.29
CA VAL A 207 -3.76 14.54 -6.16
C VAL A 207 -3.27 14.38 -7.61
N ARG A 208 -1.98 14.08 -7.81
CA ARG A 208 -1.44 13.81 -9.15
C ARG A 208 -2.11 12.58 -9.78
N GLY A 209 -2.24 11.48 -9.04
CA GLY A 209 -2.93 10.28 -9.48
C GLY A 209 -4.38 10.52 -9.89
N LEU A 210 -5.13 11.26 -9.06
CA LEU A 210 -6.52 11.64 -9.35
C LEU A 210 -6.64 12.48 -10.63
N ARG A 211 -5.71 13.42 -10.86
CA ARG A 211 -5.67 14.22 -12.10
C ARG A 211 -5.36 13.37 -13.32
N GLU A 212 -4.38 12.47 -13.23
CA GLU A 212 -4.06 11.53 -14.31
C GLU A 212 -5.26 10.64 -14.66
N GLN A 213 -5.96 10.13 -13.65
CA GLN A 213 -7.16 9.33 -13.83
C GLN A 213 -8.29 10.14 -14.47
N ALA A 214 -8.53 11.37 -14.03
CA ALA A 214 -9.54 12.25 -14.62
C ALA A 214 -9.26 12.55 -16.10
N MET A 215 -7.99 12.80 -16.46
CA MET A 215 -7.58 13.01 -17.85
C MET A 215 -7.80 11.76 -18.72
N ARG A 216 -7.50 10.56 -18.21
CA ARG A 216 -7.75 9.30 -18.93
C ARG A 216 -9.24 9.08 -19.16
N HIS A 217 -10.07 9.26 -18.13
CA HIS A 217 -11.54 9.16 -18.25
C HIS A 217 -12.09 10.18 -19.25
N GLN A 218 -11.58 11.41 -19.25
CA GLN A 218 -12.01 12.42 -20.22
C GLN A 218 -11.62 12.04 -21.66
N ALA A 219 -10.42 11.51 -21.87
CA ALA A 219 -9.97 11.05 -23.19
C ALA A 219 -10.78 9.84 -23.69
N GLU A 220 -11.07 8.88 -22.80
CA GLU A 220 -11.89 7.71 -23.12
C GLU A 220 -13.33 8.10 -23.45
N ARG A 221 -13.94 9.00 -22.66
CA ARG A 221 -15.27 9.54 -22.94
C ARG A 221 -15.33 10.25 -24.30
N ARG A 222 -14.31 11.01 -24.68
CA ARG A 222 -14.23 11.65 -26.00
C ARG A 222 -14.17 10.61 -27.12
N ARG A 223 -13.30 9.60 -26.99
CA ARG A 223 -13.20 8.52 -27.99
C ARG A 223 -14.53 7.80 -28.19
N LEU A 224 -15.20 7.43 -27.10
CA LEU A 224 -16.51 6.78 -27.17
C LEU A 224 -17.59 7.68 -27.79
N GLN A 225 -17.53 9.01 -27.54
CA GLN A 225 -18.44 9.96 -28.19
C GLN A 225 -18.17 10.07 -29.69
N ASP A 226 -16.90 10.11 -30.11
CA ASP A 226 -16.52 10.15 -31.52
C ASP A 226 -16.96 8.85 -32.25
N GLU A 227 -16.74 7.68 -31.65
CA GLU A 227 -17.19 6.38 -32.20
C GLU A 227 -18.71 6.29 -32.35
N LEU A 228 -19.48 6.79 -31.37
CA LEU A 228 -20.95 6.86 -31.46
C LEU A 228 -21.42 7.84 -32.53
N SER A 229 -20.66 8.90 -32.79
CA SER A 229 -20.96 9.91 -33.81
C SER A 229 -20.69 9.38 -35.23
N GLU A 230 -19.59 8.64 -35.40
CA GLU A 230 -19.22 8.00 -36.68
C GLU A 230 -20.08 6.77 -37.01
N GLY A 231 -20.55 6.03 -35.99
CA GLY A 231 -21.48 4.91 -36.16
C GLY A 231 -22.89 5.30 -36.59
N PHE A 232 -23.22 6.60 -36.62
CA PHE A 232 -24.51 7.17 -37.02
C PHE A 232 -24.49 7.75 -38.46
N LEU A 233 -23.67 7.21 -39.36
CA LEU A 233 -23.82 7.46 -40.79
C LEU A 233 -25.12 6.81 -41.28
N PRO A 234 -26.09 7.56 -41.83
CA PRO A 234 -27.33 6.97 -42.32
C PRO A 234 -26.99 6.04 -43.50
N LEU A 235 -27.38 4.76 -43.37
CA LEU A 235 -27.49 3.86 -44.51
C LEU A 235 -28.60 4.43 -45.41
N PHE A 236 -28.20 5.21 -46.42
CA PHE A 236 -29.04 5.60 -47.54
C PHE A 236 -29.03 4.50 -48.61
#